data_AF-A0A840I9Y9-F1
#
_entry.id   AF-A0A840I9Y9-F1
#
_cell.length_a   1.000
_cell.length_b   1.000
_cell.length_c   1.000
_cell.angle_alpha   90.00
_cell.angle_beta   90.00
_cell.angle_gamma   90.00
#
_symmetry.space_group_name_H-M   'P 1'
#
loop_
_entity.id
_entity.type
_entity.pdbx_description
1 polymer ?
#
loop_
_entity_poly.entity_id
_entity_poly.type
_entity_poly.pdbx_seq_one_letter_code
_entity_poly.pdbx_strand_id
1 'polypeptide(L)'
;MAELTAFEQGLFVGILVGEGSFGGDGRQPQITVRMHTRHEALFQWIAARFPRTKLYGPYHHGERSYYQWMARGPALVEDVLPVLERSLTPEIDGHAFARFEAMKQKYADYIARIRARAEL
;
A
#
# COMPACT_ATOMS: atom_id res chain seq x y z
N MET A 1 -2.56 14.89 5.29
CA MET A 1 -1.44 14.43 4.41
C MET A 1 -1.30 15.47 3.31
N ALA A 2 -0.08 15.83 2.90
CA ALA A 2 0.08 16.66 1.71
C ALA A 2 -0.47 15.89 0.49
N GLU A 3 -1.21 16.56 -0.38
CA GLU A 3 -1.75 15.95 -1.59
C GLU A 3 -0.60 15.51 -2.50
N LEU A 4 -0.66 14.28 -3.02
CA LEU A 4 0.33 13.79 -3.97
C LEU A 4 0.16 14.52 -5.30
N THR A 5 1.27 14.95 -5.91
CA THR A 5 1.24 15.38 -7.30
C THR A 5 0.87 14.22 -8.23
N ALA A 6 0.41 14.52 -9.45
CA ALA A 6 0.03 13.50 -10.42
C ALA A 6 1.16 12.49 -10.71
N PHE A 7 2.41 12.95 -10.77
CA PHE A 7 3.57 12.08 -10.95
C PHE A 7 3.77 11.15 -9.74
N GLU A 8 3.72 11.69 -8.52
CA GLU A 8 3.93 10.89 -7.31
C GLU A 8 2.82 9.85 -7.11
N GLN A 9 1.58 10.22 -7.43
CA GLN A 9 0.44 9.29 -7.46
C GLN A 9 0.66 8.18 -8.49
N GLY A 10 1.00 8.54 -9.73
CA GLY A 10 1.27 7.57 -10.80
C GLY A 10 2.44 6.63 -10.47
N LEU A 11 3.54 7.17 -9.95
CA LEU A 11 4.70 6.39 -9.52
C LEU A 11 4.32 5.41 -8.40
N PHE A 12 3.62 5.88 -7.37
CA PHE A 12 3.20 5.03 -6.25
C PHE A 12 2.26 3.91 -6.69
N VAL A 13 1.25 4.22 -7.50
CA VAL A 13 0.31 3.22 -8.03
C VAL A 13 1.05 2.23 -8.94
N GLY A 14 1.95 2.69 -9.81
CA GLY A 14 2.76 1.83 -10.67
C GLY A 14 3.62 0.84 -9.89
N ILE A 15 4.23 1.28 -8.77
CA ILE A 15 4.96 0.39 -7.86
C ILE A 15 4.04 -0.69 -7.27
N LEU A 16 2.83 -0.31 -6.83
CA LEU A 16 1.89 -1.28 -6.26
C LEU A 16 1.33 -2.26 -7.30
N VAL A 17 1.20 -1.84 -8.57
CA VAL A 17 0.86 -2.75 -9.67
C VAL A 17 1.94 -3.81 -9.86
N GLY A 18 3.22 -3.41 -9.89
CA GLY A 18 4.33 -4.33 -10.15
C GLY A 18 4.74 -5.19 -8.94
N GLU A 19 4.81 -4.57 -7.76
CA GLU A 19 5.47 -5.14 -6.57
C GLU A 19 4.53 -5.27 -5.36
N GLY A 20 3.28 -4.83 -5.50
CA GLY A 20 2.30 -4.81 -4.41
C GLY A 20 1.69 -6.17 -4.12
N SER A 21 1.66 -6.54 -2.85
CA SER A 21 0.89 -7.68 -2.35
C SER A 21 -0.31 -7.20 -1.56
N PHE A 22 -1.50 -7.47 -2.09
CA PHE A 22 -2.80 -7.12 -1.51
C PHE A 22 -3.35 -8.28 -0.68
N GLY A 23 -3.73 -8.04 0.59
CA GLY A 23 -4.25 -9.07 1.47
C GLY A 23 -4.52 -8.58 2.89
N GLY A 24 -4.13 -9.37 3.90
CA GLY A 24 -4.31 -9.03 5.31
C GLY A 24 -3.81 -10.13 6.23
N ASP A 25 -3.81 -9.86 7.53
CA ASP A 25 -3.35 -10.78 8.59
C ASP A 25 -4.51 -11.60 9.20
N GLY A 26 -5.67 -11.58 8.55
CA GLY A 26 -6.92 -12.18 9.06
C GLY A 26 -7.72 -11.29 10.00
N ARG A 27 -7.13 -10.21 10.54
CA ARG A 27 -7.81 -9.24 11.41
C ARG A 27 -8.04 -7.90 10.72
N GLN A 28 -7.12 -7.48 9.86
CA GLN A 28 -7.17 -6.20 9.15
C GLN A 28 -6.55 -6.31 7.75
N PRO A 29 -6.92 -5.41 6.82
CA PRO A 29 -6.31 -5.38 5.50
C PRO A 29 -4.86 -4.90 5.59
N GLN A 30 -4.03 -5.38 4.66
CA GLN A 30 -2.66 -4.94 4.49
C GLN A 30 -2.25 -4.94 3.02
N ILE A 31 -1.42 -3.98 2.65
CA ILE A 31 -0.65 -3.95 1.41
C ILE A 31 0.82 -3.93 1.77
N THR A 32 1.61 -4.80 1.15
CA THR A 32 3.07 -4.83 1.33
C THR A 32 3.80 -4.70 0.01
N VAL A 33 4.99 -4.11 0.06
CA VAL A 33 5.96 -4.07 -1.04
C VAL A 33 7.30 -4.55 -0.50
N ARG A 34 7.95 -5.47 -1.21
CA ARG A 34 9.30 -5.94 -0.88
C ARG A 34 10.21 -5.77 -2.08
N MET A 35 11.30 -5.04 -1.92
CA MET A 35 12.30 -4.86 -2.97
C MET A 35 13.70 -4.92 -2.36
N HIS A 36 14.70 -5.17 -3.22
CA HIS A 36 16.10 -5.23 -2.78
C HIS A 36 16.52 -3.94 -2.04
N THR A 37 17.47 -4.03 -1.11
CA THR A 37 18.02 -2.87 -0.36
C THR A 37 18.61 -1.75 -1.23
N ARG A 38 18.81 -1.98 -2.53
CA ARG A 38 19.26 -0.95 -3.48
C ARG A 38 18.20 0.13 -3.73
N HIS A 39 16.95 -0.14 -3.37
CA HIS A 39 15.84 0.79 -3.48
C HIS A 39 15.56 1.57 -2.19
N GLU A 40 16.55 1.72 -1.30
CA GLU A 40 16.40 2.45 -0.03
C GLU A 40 15.79 3.85 -0.23
N ALA A 41 16.32 4.63 -1.18
CA ALA A 41 15.84 5.98 -1.45
C ALA A 41 14.34 6.00 -1.83
N LEU A 42 13.87 4.99 -2.58
CA LEU A 42 12.46 4.86 -2.92
C LEU A 42 11.63 4.56 -1.67
N PHE A 43 12.08 3.66 -0.81
CA PHE A 43 11.34 3.35 0.42
C PHE A 43 11.28 4.53 1.40
N GLN A 44 12.36 5.31 1.52
CA GLN A 44 12.35 6.55 2.30
C GLN A 44 11.38 7.58 1.68
N TRP A 45 11.34 7.68 0.35
CA TRP A 45 10.40 8.53 -0.38
C TRP A 45 8.93 8.14 -0.12
N ILE A 46 8.62 6.83 -0.11
CA ILE A 46 7.27 6.32 0.22
C ILE A 46 6.94 6.62 1.68
N ALA A 47 7.86 6.32 2.61
CA ALA A 47 7.65 6.51 4.05
C ALA A 47 7.40 7.99 4.41
N ALA A 48 8.07 8.92 3.73
CA ALA A 48 7.85 10.35 3.91
C ALA A 48 6.43 10.81 3.47
N ARG A 49 5.87 10.17 2.43
CA ARG A 49 4.52 10.49 1.90
C ARG A 49 3.41 9.83 2.69
N PHE A 50 3.66 8.64 3.22
CA PHE A 50 2.71 7.87 4.00
C PHE A 50 3.25 7.61 5.43
N PRO A 51 3.41 8.63 6.28
CA PRO A 51 4.16 8.52 7.54
C PRO A 51 3.54 7.57 8.58
N ARG A 52 2.25 7.23 8.45
CA ARG A 52 1.57 6.26 9.34
C ARG A 52 1.82 4.80 8.95
N THR A 53 2.40 4.57 7.78
CA THR A 53 2.79 3.23 7.31
C THR A 53 4.11 2.80 7.95
N LYS A 54 4.56 1.56 7.69
CA LYS A 54 5.78 1.02 8.28
C LYS A 54 6.75 0.59 7.21
N LEU A 55 8.00 1.03 7.36
CA LEU A 55 9.15 0.51 6.63
C LEU A 55 9.94 -0.40 7.57
N TYR A 56 10.18 -1.62 7.13
CA TYR A 56 10.95 -2.62 7.86
C TYR A 56 12.21 -3.01 7.09
N GLY A 57 13.21 -3.45 7.84
CA GLY A 57 14.53 -3.81 7.32
C GLY A 57 15.58 -2.72 7.55
N PRO A 58 16.74 -2.83 6.89
CA PRO A 58 17.07 -3.87 5.91
C PRO A 58 17.08 -5.27 6.54
N TYR A 59 16.50 -6.25 5.83
CA TYR A 59 16.56 -7.66 6.20
C TYR A 59 17.62 -8.37 5.37
N HIS A 60 18.34 -9.30 5.99
CA HIS A 60 19.34 -10.14 5.34
C HIS A 60 19.05 -11.61 5.64
N HIS A 61 18.68 -12.37 4.61
CA HIS A 61 18.36 -13.79 4.69
C HIS A 61 19.03 -14.53 3.54
N GLY A 62 20.19 -15.13 3.81
CA GLY A 62 21.04 -15.74 2.78
C GLY A 62 21.44 -14.72 1.73
N GLU A 63 21.17 -15.02 0.46
CA GLU A 63 21.46 -14.15 -0.68
C GLU A 63 20.44 -13.01 -0.88
N ARG A 64 19.36 -12.99 -0.07
CA ARG A 64 18.32 -11.95 -0.19
C ARG A 64 18.57 -10.82 0.79
N SER A 65 18.72 -9.62 0.26
CA SER A 65 18.76 -8.37 1.02
C SER A 65 17.61 -7.47 0.58
N TYR A 66 16.66 -7.17 1.47
CA TYR A 66 15.46 -6.41 1.09
C TYR A 66 14.94 -5.49 2.20
N TYR A 67 14.20 -4.46 1.79
CA TYR A 67 13.28 -3.73 2.66
C TYR A 67 11.85 -4.24 2.43
N GLN A 68 11.01 -4.05 3.44
CA GLN A 68 9.57 -4.27 3.33
C GLN A 68 8.82 -3.02 3.77
N TRP A 69 8.06 -2.42 2.86
CA TRP A 69 7.05 -1.43 3.21
C TRP A 69 5.70 -2.10 3.43
N MET A 70 4.93 -1.57 4.38
CA MET A 70 3.60 -2.07 4.75
C MET A 70 2.67 -0.92 5.12
N ALA A 71 1.54 -0.85 4.41
CA ALA A 71 0.35 -0.15 4.87
C ALA A 71 -0.65 -1.16 5.44
N ARG A 72 -1.17 -0.92 6.64
CA ARG A 72 -2.17 -1.79 7.28
C ARG A 72 -3.13 -0.99 8.14
N GLY A 73 -4.29 -1.57 8.40
CA GLY A 73 -5.26 -0.99 9.33
C GLY A 73 -5.64 0.46 8.97
N PRO A 74 -5.71 1.40 9.94
CA PRO A 74 -6.16 2.76 9.66
C PRO A 74 -5.30 3.51 8.63
N ALA A 75 -3.97 3.34 8.68
CA ALA A 75 -3.06 3.96 7.71
C ALA A 75 -3.32 3.48 6.27
N LEU A 76 -3.67 2.20 6.09
CA LEU A 76 -4.07 1.72 4.78
C LEU A 76 -5.39 2.35 4.35
N VAL A 77 -6.41 2.33 5.21
CA VAL A 77 -7.77 2.76 4.87
C VAL A 77 -7.85 4.25 4.56
N GLU A 78 -7.18 5.06 5.35
CA GLU A 78 -7.32 6.52 5.30
C GLU A 78 -6.27 7.18 4.40
N ASP A 79 -5.05 6.62 4.27
CA ASP A 79 -3.99 7.25 3.48
C ASP A 79 -3.79 6.60 2.10
N VAL A 80 -3.85 5.27 2.01
CA VAL A 80 -3.43 4.53 0.81
C VAL A 80 -4.62 4.14 -0.08
N LEU A 81 -5.72 3.64 0.49
CA LEU A 81 -6.91 3.27 -0.29
C LEU A 81 -7.43 4.42 -1.15
N PRO A 82 -7.54 5.68 -0.66
CA PRO A 82 -8.05 6.77 -1.48
C PRO A 82 -7.21 7.00 -2.75
N VAL A 83 -5.90 6.76 -2.69
CA VAL A 83 -5.00 6.89 -3.85
C VAL A 83 -5.26 5.78 -4.86
N LEU A 84 -5.37 4.53 -4.39
CA LEU A 84 -5.63 3.37 -5.25
C LEU A 84 -7.04 3.41 -5.87
N GLU A 85 -8.07 3.78 -5.10
CA GLU A 85 -9.45 3.86 -5.58
C GLU A 85 -9.62 4.91 -6.69
N ARG A 86 -8.77 5.95 -6.72
CA ARG A 86 -8.79 6.97 -7.77
C ARG A 86 -8.02 6.58 -9.02
N SER A 87 -7.15 5.56 -8.99
CA SER A 87 -6.12 5.39 -10.03
C SER A 87 -5.81 3.98 -10.46
N LEU A 88 -6.12 2.97 -9.64
CA LEU A 88 -5.99 1.58 -10.05
C LEU A 88 -7.29 1.15 -10.70
N THR A 89 -7.27 0.97 -12.02
CA THR A 89 -8.42 0.55 -12.82
C THR A 89 -8.10 -0.77 -13.54
N PRO A 90 -9.10 -1.57 -13.95
CA PRO A 90 -8.85 -2.82 -14.66
C PRO A 90 -8.18 -2.62 -16.03
N GLU A 91 -8.29 -1.44 -16.64
CA GLU A 91 -7.63 -1.09 -17.90
C GLU A 91 -6.12 -0.91 -17.75
N ILE A 92 -5.64 -0.51 -16.56
CA ILE A 92 -4.20 -0.37 -16.27
C ILE A 92 -3.58 -1.74 -16.03
N ASP A 93 -4.17 -2.53 -15.13
CA ASP A 93 -3.78 -3.91 -14.88
C ASP A 93 -4.91 -4.71 -14.21
N GLY A 94 -5.55 -5.59 -14.97
CA GLY A 94 -6.68 -6.38 -14.48
C GLY A 94 -6.33 -7.32 -13.33
N HIS A 95 -5.07 -7.80 -13.25
CA HIS A 95 -4.64 -8.72 -12.20
C HIS A 95 -4.53 -8.01 -10.84
N ALA A 96 -3.79 -6.91 -10.77
CA ALA A 96 -3.64 -6.09 -9.58
C ALA A 96 -4.98 -5.51 -9.13
N PHE A 97 -5.81 -5.03 -10.06
CA PHE A 97 -7.15 -4.53 -9.76
C PHE A 97 -8.03 -5.61 -9.11
N ALA A 98 -8.07 -6.83 -9.67
CA ALA A 98 -8.86 -7.93 -9.09
C ALA A 98 -8.40 -8.29 -7.67
N ARG A 99 -7.08 -8.30 -7.42
CA ARG A 99 -6.52 -8.56 -6.08
C ARG A 99 -6.84 -7.44 -5.09
N PHE A 100 -6.79 -6.20 -5.55
CA PHE A 100 -7.15 -5.02 -4.77
C PHE A 100 -8.63 -5.07 -4.34
N GLU A 101 -9.53 -5.32 -5.28
CA GLU A 101 -10.96 -5.44 -4.99
C GLU A 101 -11.27 -6.66 -4.10
N ALA A 102 -10.63 -7.81 -4.32
CA ALA A 102 -10.77 -8.97 -3.45
C ALA A 102 -10.35 -8.68 -2.00
N MET A 103 -9.25 -7.93 -1.81
CA MET A 103 -8.83 -7.47 -0.48
C MET A 103 -9.89 -6.55 0.13
N LYS A 104 -10.38 -5.55 -0.61
CA LYS A 104 -11.41 -4.62 -0.12
C LYS A 104 -12.67 -5.36 0.30
N GLN A 105 -13.15 -6.30 -0.52
CA GLN A 105 -14.33 -7.11 -0.22
C GLN A 105 -14.12 -7.95 1.04
N LYS A 106 -12.98 -8.65 1.15
CA LYS A 106 -12.66 -9.50 2.30
C LYS A 106 -12.63 -8.71 3.63
N TYR A 107 -12.23 -7.45 3.60
CA TYR A 107 -12.08 -6.60 4.78
C TYR A 107 -13.09 -5.44 4.84
N ALA A 108 -14.23 -5.55 4.12
CA ALA A 108 -15.20 -4.47 3.97
C ALA A 108 -15.69 -3.92 5.31
N ASP A 109 -16.06 -4.78 6.26
CA ASP A 109 -16.54 -4.37 7.60
C ASP A 109 -15.48 -3.56 8.37
N TYR A 110 -14.21 -3.99 8.29
CA TYR A 110 -13.11 -3.27 8.91
C TYR A 110 -12.96 -1.88 8.28
N ILE A 111 -12.94 -1.82 6.94
CA ILE A 111 -12.78 -0.59 6.18
C ILE A 111 -13.91 0.39 6.52
N ALA A 112 -15.16 -0.08 6.51
CA ALA A 112 -16.34 0.73 6.84
C ALA A 112 -16.25 1.32 8.25
N ARG A 113 -15.87 0.50 9.24
CA ARG A 113 -15.72 0.96 10.63
C ARG A 113 -14.65 2.04 10.78
N ILE A 114 -13.51 1.91 10.09
CA ILE A 114 -12.46 2.94 10.14
C ILE A 114 -12.93 4.24 9.46
N ARG A 115 -13.57 4.15 8.29
CA ARG A 115 -14.12 5.32 7.59
C ARG A 115 -15.14 6.07 8.45
N ALA A 116 -16.10 5.36 9.05
CA ALA A 116 -17.08 5.96 9.95
C ALA A 116 -16.45 6.66 11.17
N ARG A 117 -15.31 6.17 11.66
CA ARG A 117 -14.59 6.81 12.76
C ARG A 117 -13.87 8.09 12.34
N ALA A 118 -13.44 8.19 11.08
CA ALA A 118 -12.74 9.37 10.57
C ALA A 118 -13.69 10.53 10.24
N GLU A 119 -14.99 10.25 10.11
CA GLU A 119 -16.06 11.24 9.88
C GLU A 119 -16.61 11.87 11.17
N LEU A 120 -16.18 11.37 12.35
CA LEU A 120 -16.49 11.89 13.68
C LEU A 120 -15.39 12.83 14.18
#